data_AF-A0AB73KW62-F1
#
_entry.id   AF-A0AB73KW62-F1
#
_cell.length_a   1.000
_cell.length_b   1.000
_cell.length_c   1.000
_cell.angle_alpha   90.00
_cell.angle_beta   90.00
_cell.angle_gamma   90.00
#
_symmetry.space_group_name_H-M   'P 1'
#
loop_
_entity.id
_entity.type
_entity.pdbx_description
1 polymer ?
#
loop_
_entity_poly.entity_id
_entity_poly.type
_entity_poly.pdbx_seq_one_letter_code
_entity_poly.pdbx_strand_id
1 'polypeptide(L)'
;MEILTPKPVELLIGLLGFLIVFRILAKVLLPRINKVLADRSDAIEGGLKRAEHIAAEAARTLAEYQQQVTEARHEAARLRQDAVEQGTALIAEIRAEGLREREDVVAAGRDQIAAHRVLAEAELRGDVASLAMTLAGLIVGEPIEAAAGTRAVVDRFLAELDTQDAVSPLDINS
;
A
#
# COMPACT_ATOMS: atom_id res chain seq x y z
N MET A 1 63.39 -78.08 -74.67
CA MET A 1 62.46 -77.60 -73.62
C MET A 1 61.32 -76.92 -74.34
N GLU A 2 60.22 -77.65 -74.53
CA GLU A 2 59.05 -77.19 -75.26
C GLU A 2 58.42 -75.97 -74.61
N ILE A 3 57.87 -75.14 -75.49
CA ILE A 3 57.47 -73.77 -75.29
C ILE A 3 56.15 -73.77 -74.51
N LEU A 4 56.18 -73.32 -73.24
CA LEU A 4 54.99 -72.93 -72.47
C LEU A 4 54.43 -71.58 -72.98
N THR A 5 54.11 -71.48 -74.27
CA THR A 5 53.16 -70.46 -74.72
C THR A 5 51.79 -71.10 -74.67
N PRO A 6 50.90 -70.70 -73.75
CA PRO A 6 49.51 -71.16 -73.79
C PRO A 6 48.95 -70.88 -75.19
N LYS A 7 48.17 -71.82 -75.74
CA LYS A 7 47.54 -71.61 -77.04
C LYS A 7 46.72 -70.31 -76.97
N PRO A 8 46.87 -69.38 -77.92
CA PRO A 8 46.22 -68.06 -77.84
C PRO A 8 44.70 -68.17 -77.70
N VAL A 9 44.10 -69.24 -78.23
CA VAL A 9 42.66 -69.55 -78.10
C VAL A 9 42.26 -69.88 -76.66
N GLU A 10 43.07 -70.64 -75.91
CA GLU A 10 42.79 -70.99 -74.51
C GLU A 10 42.87 -69.75 -73.60
N LEU A 11 43.84 -68.87 -73.87
CA LEU A 11 43.93 -67.54 -73.24
C LEU A 11 42.71 -66.66 -73.53
N LEU A 12 42.21 -66.67 -74.77
CA LEU A 12 41.09 -65.84 -75.20
C LEU A 12 39.76 -66.30 -74.59
N ILE A 13 39.53 -67.61 -74.48
CA ILE A 13 38.36 -68.21 -73.82
C ILE A 13 38.44 -67.98 -72.29
N GLY A 14 39.63 -68.15 -71.69
CA GLY A 14 39.85 -67.85 -70.28
C GLY A 14 39.64 -66.37 -69.95
N LEU A 15 40.12 -65.47 -70.81
CA LEU A 15 39.90 -64.03 -70.71
C LEU A 15 38.42 -63.67 -70.84
N LEU A 16 37.69 -64.30 -71.78
CA LEU A 16 36.26 -64.08 -71.94
C LEU A 16 35.47 -64.53 -70.70
N GLY A 17 35.79 -65.71 -70.15
CA GLY A 17 35.21 -66.21 -68.90
C GLY A 17 35.52 -65.30 -67.71
N PHE A 18 36.77 -64.85 -67.59
CA PHE A 18 37.18 -63.87 -66.58
C PHE A 18 36.40 -62.56 -66.72
N LEU A 19 36.24 -62.04 -67.94
CA LEU A 19 35.54 -60.78 -68.18
C LEU A 19 34.04 -60.88 -67.83
N ILE A 20 33.40 -62.01 -68.11
CA ILE A 20 32.00 -62.26 -67.76
C ILE A 20 31.83 -62.28 -66.24
N VAL A 21 32.66 -63.06 -65.53
CA VAL A 21 32.62 -63.12 -64.06
C VAL A 21 32.97 -61.76 -63.45
N PHE A 22 33.98 -61.08 -63.98
CA PHE A 22 34.37 -59.73 -63.56
C PHE A 22 33.25 -58.72 -63.76
N ARG A 23 32.54 -58.75 -64.91
CA ARG A 23 31.37 -57.90 -65.16
C ARG A 23 30.26 -58.14 -64.13
N ILE A 24 29.96 -59.40 -63.82
CA ILE A 24 28.93 -59.74 -62.81
C ILE A 24 29.37 -59.26 -61.42
N LEU A 25 30.63 -59.51 -61.05
CA LEU A 25 31.17 -59.11 -59.75
C LEU A 25 31.24 -57.59 -59.62
N ALA A 26 31.73 -56.88 -60.64
CA ALA A 26 31.74 -55.42 -60.67
C ALA A 26 30.32 -54.84 -60.60
N LYS A 27 29.35 -55.44 -61.31
CA LYS A 27 27.96 -54.97 -61.32
C LYS A 27 27.21 -55.25 -60.01
N VAL A 28 27.59 -56.26 -59.23
CA VAL A 28 26.88 -56.64 -57.98
C VAL A 28 27.65 -56.25 -56.72
N LEU A 29 28.96 -56.46 -56.67
CA LEU A 29 29.78 -56.26 -55.48
C LEU A 29 30.13 -54.78 -55.25
N LEU A 30 30.54 -54.05 -56.29
CA LEU A 30 30.84 -52.60 -56.17
C LEU A 30 29.67 -51.78 -55.64
N PRO A 31 28.42 -51.90 -56.17
CA PRO A 31 27.31 -51.12 -55.63
C PRO A 31 26.95 -51.52 -54.19
N ARG A 32 27.12 -52.78 -53.81
CA ARG A 32 26.89 -53.21 -52.41
C ARG A 32 27.90 -52.60 -51.45
N ILE A 33 29.19 -52.57 -51.82
CA ILE A 33 30.23 -51.95 -51.00
C ILE A 33 30.00 -50.44 -50.89
N ASN A 34 29.75 -49.76 -52.01
CA ASN A 34 29.48 -48.32 -52.01
C ASN A 34 28.24 -47.96 -51.19
N LYS A 35 27.18 -48.79 -51.24
CA LYS A 35 25.98 -48.58 -50.43
C LYS A 35 26.28 -48.66 -48.94
N VAL A 36 27.03 -49.68 -48.48
CA VAL A 36 27.39 -49.81 -47.05
C VAL A 36 28.29 -48.67 -46.59
N LEU A 37 29.22 -48.21 -47.44
CA LEU A 37 30.05 -47.05 -47.13
C LEU A 37 29.22 -45.77 -47.03
N ALA A 38 28.32 -45.53 -47.99
CA ALA A 38 27.42 -44.38 -47.98
C ALA A 38 26.50 -44.40 -46.75
N ASP A 39 25.86 -45.54 -46.44
CA ASP A 39 24.99 -45.69 -45.27
C ASP A 39 25.75 -45.41 -43.96
N ARG A 40 27.02 -45.83 -43.85
CA ARG A 40 27.87 -45.53 -42.69
C ARG A 40 28.25 -44.06 -42.61
N SER A 41 28.65 -43.46 -43.72
CA SER A 41 28.99 -42.04 -43.78
C SER A 41 27.78 -41.17 -43.44
N ASP A 42 26.61 -41.45 -44.02
CA ASP A 42 25.36 -40.74 -43.75
C ASP A 42 24.90 -40.91 -42.29
N ALA A 43 25.07 -42.11 -41.71
CA ALA A 43 24.74 -42.34 -40.31
C ALA A 43 25.63 -41.54 -39.35
N ILE A 44 26.94 -41.45 -39.64
CA ILE A 44 27.90 -40.69 -38.84
C ILE A 44 27.67 -39.19 -39.01
N GLU A 45 27.58 -38.71 -40.25
CA GLU A 45 27.38 -37.29 -40.55
C GLU A 45 26.02 -36.80 -40.05
N GLY A 46 24.97 -37.60 -40.24
CA GLY A 46 23.65 -37.33 -39.68
C GLY A 46 23.64 -37.37 -38.15
N GLY A 47 24.40 -38.28 -37.54
CA GLY A 47 24.58 -38.35 -36.08
C GLY A 47 25.27 -37.10 -35.53
N LEU A 48 26.35 -36.65 -36.18
CA LEU A 48 27.11 -35.47 -35.79
C LEU A 48 26.27 -34.20 -35.95
N LYS A 49 25.59 -34.02 -37.09
CA LYS A 49 24.69 -32.87 -37.31
C LYS A 49 23.56 -32.81 -36.29
N ARG A 50 22.99 -33.95 -35.91
CA ARG A 50 21.96 -34.01 -34.84
C ARG A 50 22.55 -33.62 -33.49
N ALA A 51 23.74 -34.12 -33.15
CA ALA A 51 24.41 -33.77 -31.90
C ALA A 51 24.74 -32.28 -31.82
N GLU A 52 25.26 -31.69 -32.91
CA GLU A 52 25.54 -30.26 -33.02
C GLU A 52 24.25 -29.43 -32.89
N HIS A 53 23.16 -29.84 -33.55
CA HIS A 53 21.87 -29.17 -33.43
C HIS A 53 21.34 -29.18 -31.99
N ILE A 54 21.35 -30.34 -31.34
CA ILE A 54 20.90 -30.47 -29.95
C ILE A 54 21.78 -29.64 -29.02
N ALA A 55 23.10 -29.64 -29.22
CA ALA A 55 24.02 -28.82 -28.43
C ALA A 55 23.76 -27.32 -28.62
N ALA A 56 23.50 -26.87 -29.86
CA ALA A 56 23.18 -25.49 -30.17
C ALA A 56 21.83 -25.07 -29.57
N GLU A 57 20.81 -25.91 -29.65
CA GLU A 57 19.50 -25.68 -29.03
C GLU A 57 19.59 -25.63 -27.50
N ALA A 58 20.37 -26.52 -26.89
CA ALA A 58 20.61 -26.51 -25.45
C ALA A 58 21.33 -25.23 -25.01
N ALA A 59 22.36 -24.80 -25.75
CA ALA A 59 23.07 -23.55 -25.48
C ALA A 59 22.16 -22.33 -25.62
N ARG A 60 21.30 -22.30 -26.65
CA ARG A 60 20.31 -21.25 -26.86
C ARG A 60 19.29 -21.20 -25.73
N THR A 61 18.73 -22.36 -25.36
CA THR A 61 17.75 -22.47 -24.26
C THR A 61 18.36 -22.03 -22.94
N LEU A 62 19.62 -22.39 -22.68
CA LEU A 62 20.34 -21.94 -21.49
C LEU A 62 20.53 -20.43 -21.48
N ALA A 63 20.89 -19.83 -22.61
CA ALA A 63 21.03 -18.37 -22.73
C ALA A 63 19.69 -17.65 -22.50
N GLU A 64 18.61 -18.14 -23.12
CA GLU A 64 17.26 -17.61 -22.91
C GLU A 64 16.82 -17.73 -21.45
N TYR A 65 17.09 -18.87 -20.80
CA TYR A 65 16.79 -19.07 -19.38
C TYR A 65 17.60 -18.12 -18.48
N GLN A 66 18.89 -17.94 -18.75
CA GLN A 66 19.73 -16.99 -18.00
C GLN A 66 19.25 -15.54 -18.16
N GLN A 67 18.81 -15.17 -19.37
CA GLN A 67 18.20 -13.87 -19.62
C GLN A 67 16.90 -13.70 -18.82
N GLN A 68 16.01 -14.70 -18.84
CA GLN A 68 14.77 -14.66 -18.05
C GLN A 68 15.03 -14.53 -16.54
N VAL A 69 16.01 -15.25 -16.00
CA VAL A 69 16.39 -15.13 -14.58
C VAL A 69 16.93 -13.74 -14.27
N THR A 70 17.69 -13.14 -15.18
CA THR A 70 18.24 -11.79 -15.01
C THR A 70 17.14 -10.75 -15.06
N GLU A 71 16.23 -10.83 -16.04
CA GLU A 71 15.09 -9.92 -16.15
C GLU A 71 14.17 -10.04 -14.93
N ALA A 72 13.83 -11.26 -14.50
CA ALA A 72 13.03 -11.49 -13.30
C ALA A 72 13.66 -10.89 -12.04
N ARG A 73 15.00 -10.93 -11.91
CA ARG A 73 15.71 -10.27 -10.81
C ARG A 73 15.62 -8.75 -10.90
N HIS A 74 15.73 -8.17 -12.09
CA HIS A 74 15.57 -6.73 -12.31
C HIS A 74 14.15 -6.27 -12.03
N GLU A 75 13.15 -7.02 -12.48
CA GLU A 75 11.74 -6.75 -12.22
C GLU A 75 11.43 -6.85 -10.73
N ALA A 76 11.89 -7.91 -10.05
CA ALA A 76 11.74 -8.04 -8.61
C ALA A 76 12.43 -6.90 -7.83
N ALA A 77 13.57 -6.40 -8.30
CA ALA A 77 14.23 -5.24 -7.70
C ALA A 77 13.42 -3.96 -7.89
N ARG A 78 12.89 -3.72 -9.10
CA ARG A 78 11.99 -2.59 -9.40
C ARG A 78 10.73 -2.65 -8.54
N LEU A 79 10.05 -3.78 -8.50
CA LEU A 79 8.85 -3.97 -7.68
C LEU A 79 9.09 -3.72 -6.20
N ARG A 80 10.23 -4.18 -5.65
CA ARG A 80 10.59 -3.88 -4.25
C ARG A 80 10.81 -2.39 -4.02
N GLN A 81 11.47 -1.70 -4.95
CA GLN A 81 11.71 -0.27 -4.84
C GLN A 81 10.39 0.51 -4.88
N ASP A 82 9.51 0.18 -5.84
CA ASP A 82 8.20 0.79 -5.97
C ASP A 82 7.34 0.57 -4.72
N ALA A 83 7.38 -0.64 -4.14
CA ALA A 83 6.66 -0.95 -2.91
C ALA A 83 7.19 -0.16 -1.70
N VAL A 84 8.49 0.08 -1.62
CA VAL A 84 9.09 0.92 -0.56
C VAL A 84 8.68 2.38 -0.75
N GLU A 85 8.74 2.90 -1.97
CA GLU A 85 8.32 4.28 -2.28
C GLU A 85 6.84 4.49 -1.96
N GLN A 86 5.96 3.61 -2.46
CA GLN A 86 4.53 3.65 -2.16
C GLN A 86 4.24 3.50 -0.67
N GLY A 87 4.93 2.58 0.01
CA GLY A 87 4.76 2.38 1.45
C GLY A 87 5.16 3.61 2.26
N THR A 88 6.27 4.26 1.90
CA THR A 88 6.71 5.50 2.57
C THR A 88 5.76 6.67 2.31
N ALA A 89 5.26 6.81 1.07
CA ALA A 89 4.26 7.81 0.72
C ALA A 89 2.95 7.60 1.50
N LEU A 90 2.47 6.36 1.56
CA LEU A 90 1.25 6.00 2.30
C LEU A 90 1.39 6.28 3.80
N ILE A 91 2.54 5.95 4.41
CA ILE A 91 2.79 6.25 5.82
C ILE A 91 2.80 7.77 6.06
N ALA A 92 3.37 8.55 5.14
CA ALA A 92 3.37 10.01 5.24
C ALA A 92 1.94 10.57 5.13
N GLU A 93 1.14 10.05 4.21
CA GLU A 93 -0.27 10.42 4.02
C GLU A 93 -1.11 10.10 5.26
N ILE A 94 -1.05 8.86 5.76
CA ILE A 94 -1.78 8.45 6.98
C ILE A 94 -1.38 9.31 8.19
N ARG A 95 -0.09 9.65 8.32
CA ARG A 95 0.38 10.53 9.40
C ARG A 95 -0.17 11.95 9.24
N ALA A 96 -0.19 12.49 8.03
CA ALA A 96 -0.72 13.82 7.76
C ALA A 96 -2.23 13.87 8.05
N GLU A 97 -2.98 12.86 7.62
CA GLU A 97 -4.41 12.77 7.89
C GLU A 97 -4.68 12.62 9.40
N GLY A 98 -3.95 11.75 10.10
CA GLY A 98 -4.09 11.60 11.55
C GLY A 98 -3.74 12.88 12.34
N LEU A 99 -2.81 13.70 11.85
CA LEU A 99 -2.53 15.01 12.46
C LEU A 99 -3.68 15.99 12.24
N ARG A 100 -4.26 16.04 11.04
CA ARG A 100 -5.46 16.82 10.73
C ARG A 100 -6.64 16.42 11.60
N GLU A 101 -6.96 15.13 11.64
CA GLU A 101 -8.08 14.61 12.43
C GLU A 101 -7.88 14.91 13.93
N ARG A 102 -6.65 14.78 14.44
CA ARG A 102 -6.33 15.18 15.81
C ARG A 102 -6.58 16.65 16.06
N GLU A 103 -6.18 17.52 15.15
CA GLU A 103 -6.41 18.97 15.26
C GLU A 103 -7.90 19.30 15.25
N ASP A 104 -8.68 18.66 14.37
CA ASP A 104 -10.12 18.81 14.29
C ASP A 104 -10.82 18.36 15.59
N VAL A 105 -10.44 17.21 16.13
CA VAL A 105 -10.96 16.70 17.41
C VAL A 105 -10.62 17.64 18.57
N VAL A 106 -9.39 18.16 18.62
CA VAL A 106 -8.96 19.09 19.66
C VAL A 106 -9.70 20.43 19.54
N ALA A 107 -9.90 20.94 18.32
CA ALA A 107 -10.67 22.16 18.09
C ALA A 107 -12.12 21.99 18.55
N ALA A 108 -12.79 20.92 18.10
CA ALA A 108 -14.16 20.59 18.53
C ALA A 108 -14.27 20.43 20.06
N GLY A 109 -13.29 19.80 20.70
CA GLY A 109 -13.24 19.67 22.16
C GLY A 109 -13.10 21.02 22.87
N ARG A 110 -12.31 21.95 22.34
CA ARG A 110 -12.20 23.32 22.90
C ARG A 110 -13.52 24.09 22.78
N ASP A 111 -14.20 23.96 21.66
CA ASP A 111 -15.50 24.61 21.44
C ASP A 111 -16.56 24.04 22.40
N GLN A 112 -16.58 22.73 22.61
CA GLN A 112 -17.44 22.08 23.60
C GLN A 112 -17.13 22.56 25.02
N ILE A 113 -15.87 22.62 25.42
CA ILE A 113 -15.46 23.14 26.74
C ILE A 113 -15.91 24.59 26.92
N ALA A 114 -15.77 25.44 25.89
CA ALA A 114 -16.22 26.82 25.93
C ALA A 114 -17.75 26.90 26.12
N ALA A 115 -18.51 26.09 25.39
CA ALA A 115 -19.96 26.00 25.54
C ALA A 115 -20.36 25.51 26.95
N HIS A 116 -19.71 24.46 27.46
CA HIS A 116 -19.95 23.94 28.81
C HIS A 116 -19.65 24.96 29.90
N ARG A 117 -18.62 25.81 29.74
CA ARG A 117 -18.33 26.90 30.68
C ARG A 117 -19.46 27.92 30.75
N VAL A 118 -19.99 28.35 29.60
CA VAL A 118 -21.11 29.31 29.56
C VAL A 118 -22.35 28.72 30.23
N LEU A 119 -22.65 27.44 29.98
CA LEU A 119 -23.76 26.74 30.62
C LEU A 119 -23.56 26.65 32.15
N ALA A 120 -22.37 26.24 32.60
CA ALA A 120 -22.06 26.11 34.03
C ALA A 120 -22.10 27.47 34.75
N GLU A 121 -21.65 28.55 34.13
CA GLU A 121 -21.77 29.90 34.69
C GLU A 121 -23.24 30.36 34.82
N ALA A 122 -24.08 30.02 33.84
CA ALA A 122 -25.50 30.34 33.88
C ALA A 122 -26.23 29.56 34.99
N GLU A 123 -25.93 28.26 35.13
CA GLU A 123 -26.45 27.39 36.18
C GLU A 123 -26.04 27.90 37.58
N LEU A 124 -24.75 28.20 37.78
CA LEU A 124 -24.23 28.72 39.04
C LEU A 124 -24.89 30.04 39.44
N ARG A 125 -25.15 30.94 38.47
CA ARG A 125 -25.89 32.19 38.73
C ARG A 125 -27.33 31.94 39.17
N GLY A 126 -28.00 30.95 38.57
CA GLY A 126 -29.34 30.52 38.96
C GLY A 126 -29.36 29.98 40.40
N ASP A 127 -28.42 29.10 40.73
CA ASP A 127 -28.29 28.51 42.07
C ASP A 127 -28.01 29.58 43.14
N VAL A 128 -27.10 30.52 42.86
CA VAL A 128 -26.80 31.63 43.78
C VAL A 128 -28.01 32.54 43.96
N ALA A 129 -28.76 32.85 42.90
CA ALA A 129 -29.98 33.65 43.01
C ALA A 129 -31.05 32.94 43.87
N SER A 130 -31.21 31.62 43.70
CA SER A 130 -32.12 30.80 44.50
C SER A 130 -31.71 30.76 45.99
N LEU A 131 -30.42 30.55 46.27
CA LEU A 131 -29.85 30.58 47.62
C LEU A 131 -30.04 31.95 48.28
N ALA A 132 -29.80 33.04 47.55
CA ALA A 132 -29.99 34.40 48.04
C ALA A 132 -31.46 34.69 48.39
N MET A 133 -32.41 34.26 47.54
CA MET A 133 -33.84 34.37 47.83
C MET A 133 -34.26 33.55 49.05
N THR A 134 -33.70 32.35 49.21
CA THR A 134 -33.94 31.50 50.40
C THR A 134 -33.44 32.19 51.68
N LEU A 135 -32.23 32.75 51.65
CA LEU A 135 -31.67 33.49 52.79
C LEU A 135 -32.46 34.76 53.11
N ALA A 136 -32.87 35.52 52.08
CA ALA A 136 -33.72 36.70 52.26
C ALA A 136 -35.09 36.34 52.87
N GLY A 137 -35.68 35.23 52.44
CA GLY A 137 -36.91 34.69 53.01
C GLY A 137 -36.77 34.29 54.48
N LEU A 138 -35.63 33.71 54.87
CA LEU A 138 -35.33 33.42 56.27
C LEU A 138 -35.20 34.70 57.10
N ILE A 139 -34.47 35.72 56.64
CA ILE A 139 -34.28 36.99 57.38
C ILE A 139 -35.59 37.76 57.57
N VAL A 140 -36.46 37.78 56.55
CA VAL A 140 -37.78 38.46 56.61
C VAL A 140 -38.82 37.63 57.36
N GLY A 141 -38.71 36.31 57.30
CA GLY A 141 -39.62 35.36 57.95
C GLY A 141 -39.29 35.04 59.40
N GLU A 142 -38.07 35.34 59.87
CA GLU A 142 -37.70 35.24 61.27
C GLU A 142 -38.34 36.42 62.02
N PRO A 143 -39.26 36.16 62.98
CA PRO A 143 -39.91 37.24 63.72
C PRO A 143 -38.84 38.05 64.43
N ILE A 144 -38.84 39.36 64.20
CA ILE A 144 -37.93 40.28 64.84
C ILE A 144 -38.31 40.44 66.32
N GLU A 145 -38.06 39.41 67.14
CA GLU A 145 -38.22 39.47 68.60
C GLU A 145 -37.16 40.37 69.26
N ALA A 146 -36.26 40.98 68.47
CA ALA A 146 -35.27 41.96 68.93
C ALA A 146 -35.36 43.35 68.29
N ALA A 147 -36.50 43.74 67.68
CA ALA A 147 -36.74 45.13 67.26
C ALA A 147 -37.81 45.80 68.12
N ALA A 148 -37.40 46.15 69.33
CA ALA A 148 -37.96 47.29 70.06
C ALA A 148 -37.78 48.64 69.31
N GLY A 149 -37.32 48.64 68.04
CA GLY A 149 -37.01 49.83 67.24
C GLY A 149 -38.03 50.20 66.16
N THR A 150 -38.88 49.28 65.66
CA THR A 150 -39.75 49.60 64.51
C THR A 150 -40.82 50.62 64.87
N ARG A 151 -41.39 50.53 66.08
CA ARG A 151 -42.37 51.51 66.58
C ARG A 151 -41.73 52.88 66.83
N ALA A 152 -40.54 52.89 67.44
CA ALA A 152 -39.79 54.12 67.72
C ALA A 152 -39.30 54.85 66.45
N VAL A 153 -38.98 54.12 65.38
CA VAL A 153 -38.59 54.71 64.09
C VAL A 153 -39.81 55.25 63.32
N VAL A 154 -40.95 54.56 63.39
CA VAL A 154 -42.23 55.05 62.84
C VAL A 154 -42.70 56.30 63.59
N ASP A 155 -42.64 56.30 64.92
CA ASP A 155 -43.01 57.45 65.75
C ASP A 155 -42.10 58.66 65.47
N ARG A 156 -40.80 58.44 65.23
CA ARG A 156 -39.87 59.53 64.83
C ARG A 156 -40.15 60.06 63.42
N PHE A 157 -40.52 59.20 62.47
CA PHE A 157 -40.87 59.64 61.12
C PHE A 157 -42.20 60.41 61.10
N LEU A 158 -43.17 59.99 61.91
CA LEU A 158 -44.44 60.72 62.09
C LEU A 158 -44.22 62.06 62.81
N ALA A 159 -43.30 62.14 63.77
CA ALA A 159 -42.93 63.41 64.42
C ALA A 159 -42.21 64.40 63.48
N GLU A 160 -41.42 63.90 62.52
CA GLU A 160 -40.78 64.74 61.49
C GLU A 160 -41.80 65.33 60.49
N LEU A 161 -42.90 64.61 60.21
CA LEU A 161 -43.98 65.13 59.37
C LEU A 161 -44.83 66.19 60.11
N ASP A 162 -45.12 65.95 61.39
CA ASP A 162 -45.88 66.90 62.24
C ASP A 162 -45.12 68.23 62.44
N THR A 163 -43.78 68.19 62.36
CA THR A 163 -42.94 69.41 62.42
C THR A 163 -42.82 70.13 61.07
N GLN A 164 -43.01 69.47 59.92
CA GLN A 164 -43.09 70.14 58.61
C GLN A 164 -44.41 70.86 58.39
N ASP A 165 -45.53 70.31 58.88
CA ASP A 165 -46.84 70.98 58.80
C ASP A 165 -46.93 72.19 59.77
N ALA A 166 -46.07 72.26 60.80
CA ALA A 166 -46.00 73.37 61.75
C ALA A 166 -45.17 74.59 61.28
N VAL A 167 -44.51 74.54 60.10
CA VAL A 167 -43.74 75.67 59.52
C VAL A 167 -44.48 76.31 58.34
N SER A 168 -45.77 76.59 58.52
CA SER A 168 -46.46 77.59 57.70
C SER A 168 -47.32 78.50 58.57
N PRO A 169 -46.71 79.60 59.04
CA PRO A 169 -47.33 80.90 58.84
C PRO A 169 -46.33 81.99 58.41
N LEU A 170 -46.63 82.60 57.26
CA LEU A 170 -46.54 84.05 57.00
C LEU A 170 -45.15 84.73 57.04
N ASP A 171 -44.64 85.02 55.84
CA ASP A 171 -44.10 86.32 55.38
C ASP A 171 -44.24 86.27 53.84
N ILE A 172 -45.24 86.85 53.17
CA ILE A 172 -45.57 88.27 52.99
C ILE A 172 -44.33 89.19 52.93
N ASN A 173 -44.05 89.65 51.70
CA ASN A 173 -43.33 90.88 51.33
C ASN A 173 -41.80 90.83 51.18
N SER A 174 -41.32 90.47 49.97
CA SER A 174 -40.67 91.37 48.98
C SER A 174 -40.13 90.56 47.82
#